data_AF-A0A0A0KTH4-F1
#
_entry.id   AF-A0A0A0KTH4-F1
#
_cell.length_a   1.000
_cell.length_b   1.000
_cell.length_c   1.000
_cell.angle_alpha   90.00
_cell.angle_beta   90.00
_cell.angle_gamma   90.00
#
_symmetry.space_group_name_H-M   'P 1'
#
loop_
_entity.id
_entity.type
_entity.pdbx_description
1 polymer ?
#
loop_
_entity_poly.entity_id
_entity_poly.type
_entity_poly.pdbx_seq_one_letter_code
_entity_poly.pdbx_strand_id
1 'polypeptide(L)'
;MRPEIVLFGDSITAQSFGLGGWGAALADTYSRKADVIVRGYGGYNTRWALFLLHHIFPLNSPKAPIVVTIFFGANDAAVLGRTSEKQHVPLEEYKYNLKKMVNHLKEYSPTTLVILITPPPVDEEGRNEYARSLYGDKARELPERTNEVTGLYAKECLELAKEIGLHAIDLWSKMQETEGWQKKFLRDGLHFTPEGNGVLHQELEKVLNETSVAAAKMPLDFPHHSKIDGKNPEKAFQYLSL
;
A
#
# COMPACT_ATOMS: atom_id res chain seq x y z
N MET A 1 -19.82 -0.92 -14.41
CA MET A 1 -18.48 -1.50 -14.08
C MET A 1 -18.07 -0.94 -12.73
N ARG A 2 -17.53 -1.75 -11.82
CA ARG A 2 -17.17 -1.26 -10.47
C ARG A 2 -16.01 -0.24 -10.55
N PRO A 3 -15.97 0.74 -9.64
CA PRO A 3 -14.80 1.61 -9.47
C PRO A 3 -13.60 0.81 -8.94
N GLU A 4 -12.40 1.35 -9.11
CA GLU A 4 -11.14 0.67 -8.79
C GLU A 4 -10.43 1.32 -7.59
N ILE A 5 -9.90 0.47 -6.72
CA ILE A 5 -8.96 0.82 -5.65
C ILE A 5 -7.61 0.20 -6.02
N VAL A 6 -6.59 1.02 -6.27
CA VAL A 6 -5.27 0.53 -6.69
C VAL A 6 -4.27 0.59 -5.54
N LEU A 7 -3.63 -0.54 -5.25
CA LEU A 7 -2.58 -0.67 -4.26
C LEU A 7 -1.23 -0.56 -4.96
N PHE A 8 -0.58 0.61 -4.92
CA PHE A 8 0.70 0.85 -5.60
C PHE A 8 1.85 0.88 -4.59
N GLY A 9 2.86 0.02 -4.79
CA GLY A 9 3.96 -0.09 -3.83
C GLY A 9 5.01 -1.12 -4.19
N ASP A 10 5.78 -1.55 -3.19
CA ASP A 10 6.88 -2.50 -3.34
C ASP A 10 6.47 -3.97 -3.06
N SER A 11 7.39 -4.79 -2.52
CA SER A 11 7.14 -6.19 -2.15
C SER A 11 6.06 -6.35 -1.09
N ILE A 12 5.92 -5.40 -0.17
CA ILE A 12 4.89 -5.46 0.89
C ILE A 12 3.50 -5.37 0.24
N THR A 13 3.36 -4.48 -0.73
CA THR A 13 2.15 -4.38 -1.56
C THR A 13 1.99 -5.59 -2.48
N ALA A 14 3.07 -6.10 -3.07
CA ALA A 14 3.02 -7.27 -3.98
C ALA A 14 2.48 -8.52 -3.29
N GLN A 15 2.76 -8.66 -1.99
CA GLN A 15 2.35 -9.79 -1.16
C GLN A 15 1.02 -9.56 -0.42
N SER A 16 0.37 -8.41 -0.64
CA SER A 16 -0.84 -8.00 0.08
C SER A 16 -2.05 -8.92 -0.10
N PHE A 17 -2.03 -9.80 -1.10
CA PHE A 17 -3.07 -10.80 -1.36
C PHE A 17 -2.71 -12.21 -0.86
N GLY A 18 -1.57 -12.36 -0.16
CA GLY A 18 -1.24 -13.61 0.53
C GLY A 18 -2.25 -13.95 1.63
N LEU A 19 -2.14 -15.14 2.22
CA LEU A 19 -3.01 -15.56 3.32
C LEU A 19 -2.90 -14.58 4.50
N GLY A 20 -4.02 -13.98 4.90
CA GLY A 20 -4.06 -12.93 5.92
C GLY A 20 -3.54 -11.57 5.46
N GLY A 21 -3.39 -11.37 4.15
CA GLY A 21 -2.85 -10.15 3.56
C GLY A 21 -3.84 -8.97 3.60
N TRP A 22 -3.31 -7.75 3.78
CA TRP A 22 -4.11 -6.53 3.93
C TRP A 22 -4.91 -6.16 2.67
N GLY A 23 -4.39 -6.50 1.49
CA GLY A 23 -5.07 -6.28 0.21
C GLY A 23 -6.21 -7.28 0.00
N ALA A 24 -6.04 -8.54 0.42
CA ALA A 24 -7.12 -9.52 0.42
C ALA A 24 -8.24 -9.13 1.40
N ALA A 25 -7.88 -8.67 2.60
CA ALA A 25 -8.84 -8.16 3.57
C ALA A 25 -9.60 -6.93 3.04
N LEU A 26 -8.91 -6.00 2.37
CA LEU A 26 -9.55 -4.85 1.73
C LEU A 26 -10.51 -5.28 0.60
N ALA A 27 -10.12 -6.27 -0.20
CA ALA A 27 -10.99 -6.81 -1.25
C ALA A 27 -12.28 -7.43 -0.69
N ASP A 28 -12.19 -8.08 0.48
CA ASP A 28 -13.36 -8.58 1.20
C ASP A 28 -14.26 -7.44 1.69
N THR A 29 -13.69 -6.41 2.35
CA THR A 29 -14.41 -5.20 2.79
C THR A 29 -15.22 -4.56 1.65
N TYR A 30 -14.62 -4.51 0.45
CA TYR A 30 -15.18 -3.88 -0.74
C TYR A 30 -15.89 -4.86 -1.69
N SER A 31 -16.16 -6.08 -1.24
CA SER A 31 -16.85 -7.09 -2.03
C SER A 31 -18.16 -6.55 -2.61
N ARG A 32 -18.33 -6.70 -3.93
CA ARG A 32 -19.45 -6.17 -4.73
C ARG A 32 -19.58 -4.64 -4.78
N LYS A 33 -18.55 -3.89 -4.38
CA LYS A 33 -18.56 -2.41 -4.33
C LYS A 33 -17.45 -1.79 -5.15
N ALA A 34 -16.22 -2.29 -5.01
CA ALA A 34 -15.06 -1.84 -5.77
C ALA A 34 -14.14 -3.02 -6.09
N ASP A 35 -13.38 -2.91 -7.18
CA ASP A 35 -12.34 -3.87 -7.51
C ASP A 35 -11.01 -3.40 -6.90
N VAL A 36 -10.36 -4.24 -6.08
CA VAL A 36 -9.05 -3.96 -5.48
C VAL A 36 -7.96 -4.54 -6.37
N ILE A 37 -7.08 -3.69 -6.88
CA ILE A 37 -6.06 -4.03 -7.87
C ILE A 37 -4.67 -3.85 -7.28
N VAL A 38 -3.88 -4.93 -7.26
CA VAL A 38 -2.49 -4.88 -6.80
C VAL A 38 -1.56 -4.43 -7.93
N ARG A 39 -0.72 -3.44 -7.62
CA ARG A 39 0.42 -2.95 -8.40
C ARG A 39 1.65 -2.85 -7.49
N GLY A 40 1.98 -3.98 -6.87
CA GLY A 40 3.16 -4.13 -6.02
C GLY A 40 4.35 -4.69 -6.79
N TYR A 41 5.53 -4.09 -6.61
CA TYR A 41 6.75 -4.44 -7.35
C TYR A 41 7.88 -4.77 -6.39
N GLY A 42 8.17 -6.07 -6.23
CA GLY A 42 9.14 -6.54 -5.25
C GLY A 42 10.53 -5.92 -5.43
N GLY A 43 11.04 -5.30 -4.37
CA GLY A 43 12.36 -4.66 -4.35
C GLY A 43 12.43 -3.28 -5.02
N TYR A 44 11.33 -2.72 -5.52
CA TYR A 44 11.34 -1.40 -6.15
C TYR A 44 11.44 -0.28 -5.11
N ASN A 45 12.17 0.78 -5.46
CA ASN A 45 12.19 2.05 -4.75
C ASN A 45 11.37 3.09 -5.52
N THR A 46 11.22 4.29 -4.94
CA THR A 46 10.44 5.36 -5.57
C THR A 46 11.03 5.81 -6.91
N ARG A 47 12.36 5.85 -7.04
CA ARG A 47 13.05 6.25 -8.28
C ARG A 47 12.65 5.34 -9.45
N TRP A 48 12.60 4.03 -9.24
CA TRP A 48 12.21 3.08 -10.28
C TRP A 48 10.71 3.09 -10.53
N ALA A 49 9.91 3.24 -9.47
CA ALA A 49 8.46 3.29 -9.57
C ALA A 49 7.95 4.47 -10.42
N LEU A 50 8.68 5.58 -10.51
CA LEU A 50 8.33 6.70 -11.40
C LEU A 50 8.23 6.28 -12.88
N PHE A 51 9.06 5.35 -13.34
CA PHE A 51 9.00 4.86 -14.72
C PHE A 51 7.73 4.05 -15.01
N LEU A 52 7.01 3.61 -13.97
CA LEU A 52 5.79 2.81 -14.12
C LEU A 52 4.52 3.67 -14.23
N LEU A 53 4.58 4.95 -13.85
CA LEU A 53 3.40 5.79 -13.68
C LEU A 53 2.51 5.86 -14.92
N HIS A 54 3.08 6.15 -16.09
CA HIS A 54 2.29 6.24 -17.33
C HIS A 54 1.77 4.87 -17.82
N HIS A 55 2.40 3.77 -17.42
CA HIS A 55 1.96 2.42 -17.78
C HIS A 55 0.81 1.94 -16.88
N ILE A 56 0.82 2.31 -15.60
CA ILE A 56 -0.18 1.91 -14.63
C ILE A 56 -1.35 2.88 -14.58
N PHE A 57 -1.06 4.18 -14.69
CA PHE A 57 -2.00 5.29 -14.61
C PHE A 57 -1.93 6.15 -15.89
N PRO A 58 -2.32 5.61 -17.05
CA PRO A 58 -2.31 6.36 -18.29
C PRO A 58 -3.35 7.49 -18.24
N LEU A 59 -2.91 8.74 -18.40
CA LEU A 59 -3.74 9.96 -18.23
C LEU A 59 -4.95 10.01 -19.18
N ASN A 60 -4.92 9.27 -20.29
CA ASN A 60 -5.98 9.18 -21.28
C ASN A 60 -6.97 8.02 -21.06
N SER A 61 -6.80 7.21 -20.01
CA SER A 61 -7.75 6.13 -19.72
C SER A 61 -9.04 6.68 -19.10
N PRO A 62 -10.23 6.31 -19.61
CA PRO A 62 -11.50 6.84 -19.11
C PRO A 62 -11.87 6.34 -17.70
N LYS A 63 -11.12 5.37 -17.15
CA LYS A 63 -11.42 4.72 -15.88
C LYS A 63 -10.34 4.99 -14.84
N ALA A 64 -10.31 6.21 -14.32
CA ALA A 64 -9.41 6.55 -13.21
C ALA A 64 -9.82 5.81 -11.92
N PRO A 65 -8.86 5.34 -11.12
CA PRO A 65 -9.16 4.72 -9.83
C PRO A 65 -9.75 5.75 -8.87
N ILE A 66 -10.68 5.32 -8.02
CA ILE A 66 -11.28 6.19 -6.99
C ILE A 66 -10.35 6.36 -5.79
N VAL A 67 -9.48 5.38 -5.54
CA VAL A 67 -8.49 5.37 -4.46
C VAL A 67 -7.18 4.81 -4.99
N VAL A 68 -6.06 5.44 -4.63
CA VAL A 68 -4.72 4.89 -4.81
C VAL A 68 -3.93 5.00 -3.51
N THR A 69 -3.43 3.88 -2.99
CA THR A 69 -2.43 3.91 -1.93
C THR A 69 -1.04 3.95 -2.56
N ILE A 70 -0.15 4.81 -2.08
CA ILE A 70 1.27 4.82 -2.43
C ILE A 70 2.06 4.33 -1.22
N PHE A 71 2.70 3.16 -1.35
CA PHE A 71 3.40 2.50 -0.26
C PHE A 71 4.82 2.09 -0.69
N PHE A 72 5.75 3.03 -0.51
CA PHE A 72 7.19 2.90 -0.80
C PHE A 72 8.00 3.45 0.37
N GLY A 73 9.33 3.42 0.28
CA GLY A 73 10.23 3.92 1.31
C GLY A 73 11.04 2.82 2.00
N ALA A 74 10.49 1.60 2.08
CA ALA A 74 11.19 0.48 2.72
C ALA A 74 12.48 0.16 1.96
N ASN A 75 12.42 0.12 0.62
CA ASN A 75 13.59 -0.12 -0.20
C ASN A 75 14.51 1.10 -0.30
N ASP A 76 13.94 2.29 -0.44
CA ASP A 76 14.61 3.59 -0.49
C ASP A 76 15.53 3.82 0.72
N ALA A 77 15.08 3.39 1.91
CA ALA A 77 15.80 3.46 3.18
C ALA A 77 17.00 2.51 3.32
N ALA A 78 17.40 1.82 2.24
CA ALA A 78 18.65 1.06 2.24
C ALA A 78 19.84 1.95 2.59
N VAL A 79 20.78 1.42 3.38
CA VAL A 79 21.96 2.18 3.82
C VAL A 79 23.09 2.04 2.79
N LEU A 80 23.72 3.16 2.44
CA LEU A 80 24.86 3.20 1.51
C LEU A 80 26.05 2.37 2.03
N GLY A 81 26.76 1.72 1.11
CA GLY A 81 27.89 0.84 1.45
C GLY A 81 27.49 -0.50 2.08
N ARG A 82 26.20 -0.87 2.04
CA ARG A 82 25.68 -2.17 2.51
C ARG A 82 25.05 -2.96 1.37
N THR A 83 24.73 -4.23 1.61
CA THR A 83 24.34 -5.21 0.57
C THR A 83 23.17 -4.80 -0.34
N SER A 84 22.31 -3.88 0.10
CA SER A 84 21.14 -3.39 -0.66
C SER A 84 21.27 -1.95 -1.14
N GLU A 85 22.48 -1.37 -1.16
CA GLU A 85 22.70 0.04 -1.49
C GLU A 85 22.14 0.47 -2.85
N LYS A 86 22.02 -0.44 -3.83
CA LYS A 86 21.41 -0.14 -5.13
C LYS A 86 19.95 0.35 -5.04
N GLN A 87 19.28 0.02 -3.94
CA GLN A 87 17.91 0.43 -3.68
C GLN A 87 17.82 1.81 -3.02
N HIS A 88 18.94 2.35 -2.53
CA HIS A 88 18.99 3.64 -1.84
C HIS A 88 18.49 4.79 -2.72
N VAL A 89 17.63 5.63 -2.13
CA VAL A 89 17.17 6.89 -2.70
C VAL A 89 17.31 7.97 -1.64
N PRO A 90 18.10 9.04 -1.85
CA PRO A 90 18.25 10.10 -0.86
C PRO A 90 16.90 10.69 -0.40
N LEU A 91 16.78 11.09 0.87
CA LEU A 91 15.51 11.56 1.48
C LEU A 91 14.80 12.65 0.65
N GLU A 92 15.55 13.66 0.21
CA GLU A 92 15.01 14.74 -0.65
C GLU A 92 14.45 14.20 -1.97
N GLU A 93 15.16 13.25 -2.58
CA GLU A 93 14.69 12.62 -3.81
C GLU A 93 13.47 11.74 -3.57
N TYR A 94 13.45 10.98 -2.46
CA TYR A 94 12.31 10.17 -2.06
C TYR A 94 11.04 11.03 -1.91
N LYS A 95 11.11 12.13 -1.15
CA LYS A 95 10.00 13.09 -0.99
C LYS A 95 9.56 13.67 -2.33
N TYR A 96 10.52 14.09 -3.15
CA TYR A 96 10.26 14.59 -4.49
C TYR A 96 9.56 13.57 -5.39
N ASN A 97 9.99 12.31 -5.35
CA ASN A 97 9.42 11.22 -6.13
C ASN A 97 7.98 10.93 -5.68
N LEU A 98 7.70 10.87 -4.37
CA LEU A 98 6.33 10.75 -3.86
C LEU A 98 5.45 11.90 -4.34
N LYS A 99 5.93 13.15 -4.26
CA LYS A 99 5.20 14.33 -4.74
C LYS A 99 4.89 14.23 -6.24
N LYS A 100 5.82 13.73 -7.05
CA LYS A 100 5.59 13.46 -8.48
C LYS A 100 4.51 12.42 -8.71
N MET A 101 4.54 11.30 -7.98
CA MET A 101 3.50 10.26 -8.10
C MET A 101 2.12 10.81 -7.76
N VAL A 102 2.01 11.59 -6.67
CA VAL A 102 0.77 12.26 -6.29
C VAL A 102 0.29 13.20 -7.39
N ASN A 103 1.16 14.09 -7.88
CA ASN A 103 0.79 15.06 -8.91
C ASN A 103 0.30 14.36 -10.19
N HIS A 104 0.96 13.29 -10.61
CA HIS A 104 0.54 12.47 -11.74
C HIS A 104 -0.87 11.89 -11.55
N LEU A 105 -1.17 11.36 -10.36
CA LEU A 105 -2.51 10.83 -10.04
C LEU A 105 -3.58 11.93 -9.97
N LYS A 106 -3.23 13.12 -9.49
CA LYS A 106 -4.13 14.28 -9.44
C LYS A 106 -4.38 14.89 -10.82
N GLU A 107 -3.38 14.86 -11.70
CA GLU A 107 -3.55 15.17 -13.12
C GLU A 107 -4.45 14.14 -13.80
N TYR A 108 -4.26 12.84 -13.48
CA TYR A 108 -5.10 11.78 -14.03
C TYR A 108 -6.57 11.94 -13.64
N SER A 109 -6.83 12.20 -12.36
CA SER A 109 -8.16 12.54 -11.87
C SER A 109 -8.06 13.30 -10.55
N PRO A 110 -8.51 14.58 -10.50
CA PRO A 110 -8.45 15.41 -9.30
C PRO A 110 -9.20 14.81 -8.09
N THR A 111 -10.24 14.01 -8.37
CA THR A 111 -11.10 13.37 -7.36
C THR A 111 -10.54 12.06 -6.82
N THR A 112 -9.47 11.51 -7.42
CA THR A 112 -8.80 10.31 -6.90
C THR A 112 -8.32 10.56 -5.48
N LEU A 113 -8.76 9.74 -4.53
CA LEU A 113 -8.24 9.78 -3.17
C LEU A 113 -6.86 9.12 -3.14
N VAL A 114 -5.82 9.91 -2.92
CA VAL A 114 -4.45 9.41 -2.77
C VAL A 114 -4.11 9.34 -1.30
N ILE A 115 -3.68 8.16 -0.85
CA ILE A 115 -3.28 7.89 0.54
C ILE A 115 -1.81 7.49 0.54
N LEU A 116 -0.98 8.22 1.29
CA LEU A 116 0.42 7.84 1.48
C LEU A 116 0.53 6.89 2.67
N ILE A 117 1.33 5.83 2.55
CA ILE A 117 1.62 4.91 3.64
C ILE A 117 3.11 4.99 3.93
N THR A 118 3.49 5.31 5.16
CA THR A 118 4.90 5.36 5.56
C THR A 118 5.53 3.96 5.49
N PRO A 119 6.83 3.81 5.17
CA PRO A 119 7.50 2.52 5.31
C PRO A 119 7.32 1.97 6.73
N PRO A 120 7.10 0.66 6.91
CA PRO A 120 6.97 0.05 8.23
C PRO A 120 8.29 0.14 9.01
N PRO A 121 8.29 -0.11 10.33
CA PRO A 121 9.53 -0.26 11.06
C PRO A 121 10.30 -1.51 10.59
N VAL A 122 11.59 -1.58 10.90
CA VAL A 122 12.48 -2.70 10.53
C VAL A 122 12.99 -3.38 11.79
N ASP A 123 12.82 -4.70 11.88
CA ASP A 123 13.51 -5.52 12.89
C ASP A 123 14.86 -5.96 12.32
N GLU A 124 15.91 -5.23 12.69
CA GLU A 124 17.27 -5.46 12.23
C GLU A 124 17.78 -6.86 12.62
N GLU A 125 17.45 -7.32 13.83
CA GLU A 125 17.82 -8.65 14.30
C GLU A 125 17.12 -9.73 13.48
N GLY A 126 15.80 -9.61 13.30
CA GLY A 126 15.03 -10.51 12.44
C GLY A 126 15.52 -10.53 10.99
N ARG A 127 15.92 -9.38 10.45
CA ARG A 127 16.55 -9.31 9.12
C ARG A 127 17.89 -10.04 9.07
N ASN A 128 18.70 -9.91 10.12
CA ASN A 128 19.99 -10.61 10.23
C ASN A 128 19.78 -12.13 10.32
N GLU A 129 18.85 -12.59 11.16
CA GLU A 129 18.49 -14.00 11.32
C GLU A 129 18.00 -14.59 9.99
N TYR A 130 17.12 -13.88 9.28
CA TYR A 130 16.64 -14.29 7.97
C TYR A 130 17.75 -14.33 6.92
N ALA A 131 18.66 -13.35 6.92
CA ALA A 131 19.80 -13.37 6.02
C ALA A 131 20.72 -14.57 6.28
N ARG A 132 20.98 -14.90 7.55
CA ARG A 132 21.77 -16.07 7.96
C ARG A 132 21.10 -17.38 7.57
N SER A 133 19.77 -17.49 7.70
CA SER A 133 19.05 -18.72 7.31
C SER A 133 19.11 -18.98 5.80
N LEU A 134 19.21 -17.94 4.97
CA LEU A 134 19.32 -18.06 3.51
C LEU A 134 20.74 -18.25 3.01
N TYR A 135 21.71 -17.57 3.62
CA TYR A 135 23.05 -17.42 3.06
C TYR A 135 24.18 -17.99 3.94
N GLY A 136 23.87 -18.46 5.16
CA GLY A 136 24.86 -18.99 6.10
C GLY A 136 26.00 -18.00 6.34
N ASP A 137 27.24 -18.47 6.21
CA ASP A 137 28.45 -17.65 6.38
C ASP A 137 28.60 -16.52 5.34
N LYS A 138 27.83 -16.56 4.25
CA LYS A 138 27.78 -15.48 3.25
C LYS A 138 26.75 -14.41 3.57
N ALA A 139 26.06 -14.53 4.71
CA ALA A 139 25.15 -13.50 5.15
C ALA A 139 25.90 -12.19 5.38
N ARG A 140 25.22 -11.09 5.10
CA ARG A 140 25.71 -9.74 5.34
C ARG A 140 26.10 -9.52 6.80
N GLU A 141 27.18 -8.78 7.02
CA GLU A 141 27.66 -8.45 8.37
C GLU A 141 26.84 -7.34 9.03
N LEU A 142 26.43 -6.33 8.25
CA LEU A 142 25.68 -5.18 8.74
C LEU A 142 24.23 -5.18 8.21
N PRO A 143 23.24 -4.71 9.01
CA PRO A 143 21.85 -4.50 8.57
C PRO A 143 21.77 -3.70 7.29
N GLU A 144 21.14 -4.19 6.23
CA GLU A 144 21.03 -3.43 4.97
C GLU A 144 20.09 -2.22 5.08
N ARG A 145 19.27 -2.21 6.13
CA ARG A 145 18.34 -1.15 6.56
C ARG A 145 18.42 -1.06 8.08
N THR A 146 18.16 0.12 8.62
CA THR A 146 17.99 0.31 10.07
C THR A 146 16.63 0.94 10.36
N ASN A 147 16.08 0.66 11.54
CA ASN A 147 14.80 1.23 11.93
C ASN A 147 14.90 2.76 12.08
N GLU A 148 16.04 3.25 12.58
CA GLU A 148 16.33 4.67 12.72
C GLU A 148 16.31 5.39 11.36
N VAL A 149 17.02 4.87 10.36
CA VAL A 149 17.03 5.46 9.02
C VAL A 149 15.64 5.39 8.40
N THR A 150 14.94 4.27 8.55
CA THR A 150 13.57 4.10 8.03
C THR A 150 12.60 5.13 8.64
N GLY A 151 12.77 5.47 9.92
CA GLY A 151 12.02 6.53 10.59
C GLY A 151 12.17 7.91 9.94
N LEU A 152 13.33 8.21 9.34
CA LEU A 152 13.52 9.45 8.57
C LEU A 152 12.66 9.47 7.31
N TYR A 153 12.54 8.35 6.59
CA TYR A 153 11.68 8.24 5.40
C TYR A 153 10.19 8.28 5.79
N ALA A 154 9.82 7.67 6.92
CA ALA A 154 8.48 7.77 7.46
C ALA A 154 8.12 9.23 7.76
N LYS A 155 9.02 9.98 8.42
CA LYS A 155 8.85 11.39 8.70
C LYS A 155 8.66 12.22 7.41
N GLU A 156 9.53 12.06 6.41
CA GLU A 156 9.40 12.82 5.15
C GLU A 156 8.10 12.52 4.39
N CYS A 157 7.63 11.27 4.44
CA CYS A 157 6.34 10.87 3.87
C CYS A 157 5.17 11.59 4.55
N LEU A 158 5.18 11.66 5.89
CA LEU A 158 4.14 12.36 6.67
C LEU A 158 4.21 13.88 6.47
N GLU A 159 5.41 14.44 6.46
CA GLU A 159 5.61 15.87 6.21
C GLU A 159 5.09 16.27 4.83
N LEU A 160 5.37 15.48 3.79
CA LEU A 160 4.80 15.69 2.47
C LEU A 160 3.27 15.62 2.53
N ALA A 161 2.70 14.56 3.11
CA ALA A 161 1.25 14.42 3.19
C ALA A 161 0.59 15.65 3.83
N LYS A 162 1.19 16.17 4.91
CA LYS A 162 0.76 17.41 5.57
C LYS A 162 0.91 18.64 4.68
N GLU A 163 2.05 18.80 3.99
CA GLU A 163 2.34 19.93 3.10
C GLU A 163 1.28 20.07 2.00
N ILE A 164 0.85 18.96 1.42
CA ILE A 164 -0.08 18.94 0.29
C ILE A 164 -1.50 18.50 0.66
N GLY A 165 -1.81 18.40 1.96
CA GLY A 165 -3.16 18.13 2.46
C GLY A 165 -3.73 16.75 2.09
N LEU A 166 -2.89 15.72 2.06
CA LEU A 166 -3.32 14.33 1.85
C LEU A 166 -3.52 13.58 3.16
N HIS A 167 -4.33 12.51 3.10
CA HIS A 167 -4.34 11.49 4.13
C HIS A 167 -3.04 10.67 4.08
N ALA A 168 -2.53 10.32 5.25
CA ALA A 168 -1.42 9.39 5.39
C ALA A 168 -1.61 8.43 6.56
N ILE A 169 -1.03 7.24 6.43
CA ILE A 169 -0.99 6.22 7.47
C ILE A 169 0.44 6.15 8.00
N ASP A 170 0.62 6.51 9.27
CA ASP A 170 1.90 6.38 9.97
C ASP A 170 2.10 4.95 10.49
N LEU A 171 2.39 4.04 9.57
CA LEU A 171 2.60 2.62 9.89
C LEU A 171 3.87 2.41 10.71
N TRP A 172 4.91 3.21 10.47
CA TRP A 172 6.17 3.19 11.22
C TRP A 172 5.93 3.33 12.73
N SER A 173 5.24 4.39 13.15
CA SER A 173 4.93 4.60 14.56
C SER A 173 3.90 3.59 15.06
N LYS A 174 2.85 3.34 14.26
CA LYS A 174 1.70 2.55 14.70
C LYS A 174 2.06 1.13 15.10
N MET A 175 2.92 0.46 14.33
CA MET A 175 3.38 -0.89 14.67
C MET A 175 4.18 -0.89 15.98
N GLN A 176 4.98 0.14 16.24
CA GLN A 176 5.87 0.22 17.39
C GLN A 176 5.16 0.57 18.71
N GLU A 177 3.88 0.94 18.68
CA GLU A 177 3.04 1.07 19.88
C GLU A 177 2.80 -0.28 20.59
N THR A 178 3.04 -1.40 19.90
CA THR A 178 2.83 -2.75 20.44
C THR A 178 4.15 -3.33 20.95
N GLU A 179 4.19 -3.77 22.21
CA GLU A 179 5.34 -4.52 22.73
C GLU A 179 5.58 -5.81 21.91
N GLY A 180 6.84 -6.07 21.56
CA GLY A 180 7.21 -7.23 20.74
C GLY A 180 6.76 -7.16 19.27
N TRP A 181 6.47 -5.95 18.75
CA TRP A 181 6.05 -5.73 17.36
C TRP A 181 6.96 -6.39 16.34
N GLN A 182 8.26 -6.50 16.62
CA GLN A 182 9.28 -7.04 15.72
C GLN A 182 8.88 -8.41 15.16
N LYS A 183 8.62 -9.38 16.04
CA LYS A 183 8.24 -10.75 15.63
C LYS A 183 6.73 -10.90 15.43
N LYS A 184 5.93 -10.07 16.10
CA LYS A 184 4.48 -10.11 16.00
C LYS A 184 4.00 -9.65 14.62
N PHE A 185 4.60 -8.60 14.08
CA PHE A 185 4.17 -7.98 12.83
C PHE A 185 5.09 -8.29 11.66
N LEU A 186 6.36 -8.62 11.87
CA LEU A 186 7.33 -8.88 10.80
C LEU A 186 7.82 -10.32 10.84
N ARG A 187 7.64 -11.05 9.73
CA ARG A 187 8.00 -12.47 9.64
C ARG A 187 9.48 -12.73 9.35
N ASP A 188 10.10 -11.79 8.64
CA ASP A 188 11.51 -11.85 8.24
C ASP A 188 12.27 -10.58 8.65
N GLY A 189 11.68 -9.79 9.55
CA GLY A 189 12.16 -8.49 9.99
C GLY A 189 11.83 -7.30 9.07
N LEU A 190 11.10 -7.52 7.96
CA LEU A 190 10.60 -6.45 7.09
C LEU A 190 9.18 -6.71 6.54
N HIS A 191 8.91 -7.90 6.04
CA HIS A 191 7.61 -8.27 5.48
C HIS A 191 6.65 -8.77 6.54
N PHE A 192 5.36 -8.60 6.28
CA PHE A 192 4.35 -8.77 7.32
C PHE A 192 3.97 -10.22 7.60
N THR A 193 3.68 -10.50 8.86
CA THR A 193 2.83 -11.61 9.33
C THR A 193 1.36 -11.29 9.03
N PRO A 194 0.41 -12.24 9.19
CA PRO A 194 -1.02 -11.93 9.15
C PRO A 194 -1.41 -10.82 10.14
N GLU A 195 -0.86 -10.79 11.35
CA GLU A 195 -1.13 -9.72 12.31
C GLU A 195 -0.60 -8.35 11.84
N GLY A 196 0.60 -8.30 11.27
CA GLY A 196 1.17 -7.07 10.71
C GLY A 196 0.35 -6.52 9.53
N ASN A 197 -0.15 -7.41 8.68
CA ASN A 197 -1.11 -7.06 7.63
C ASN A 197 -2.41 -6.48 8.22
N GLY A 198 -2.90 -7.09 9.31
CA GLY A 198 -4.10 -6.64 10.02
C GLY A 198 -3.98 -5.20 10.53
N VAL A 199 -2.82 -4.78 11.03
CA VAL A 199 -2.59 -3.38 11.45
C VAL A 199 -2.80 -2.42 10.28
N LEU A 200 -2.17 -2.69 9.13
CA LEU A 200 -2.31 -1.81 7.97
C LEU A 200 -3.74 -1.78 7.43
N HIS A 201 -4.40 -2.94 7.35
CA HIS A 201 -5.80 -3.00 6.92
C HIS A 201 -6.71 -2.16 7.82
N GLN A 202 -6.58 -2.28 9.15
CA GLN A 202 -7.36 -1.50 10.11
C GLN A 202 -7.14 0.01 9.99
N GLU A 203 -5.89 0.46 9.86
CA GLU A 203 -5.60 1.89 9.69
C GLU A 203 -6.12 2.41 8.35
N LEU A 204 -6.02 1.62 7.28
CA LEU A 204 -6.57 1.99 5.98
C LEU A 204 -8.10 2.08 6.00
N GLU A 205 -8.79 1.15 6.67
CA GLU A 205 -10.24 1.22 6.84
C GLU A 205 -10.68 2.45 7.63
N LYS A 206 -9.95 2.84 8.68
CA LYS A 206 -10.23 4.08 9.43
C LYS A 206 -10.20 5.30 8.51
N VAL A 207 -9.13 5.46 7.73
CA VAL A 207 -9.01 6.56 6.76
C VAL A 207 -10.16 6.52 5.75
N LEU A 208 -10.44 5.36 5.15
CA LEU A 208 -11.47 5.23 4.12
C LEU A 208 -12.89 5.51 4.66
N ASN A 209 -13.18 5.11 5.90
CA ASN A 209 -14.49 5.32 6.53
C ASN A 209 -14.84 6.80 6.76
N GLU A 210 -13.83 7.67 6.88
CA GLU A 210 -13.99 9.12 7.00
C GLU A 210 -14.30 9.81 5.67
N THR A 211 -14.23 9.09 4.54
CA THR A 211 -14.41 9.65 3.20
C THR A 211 -15.74 9.26 2.55
N SER A 212 -15.96 9.73 1.32
CA SER A 212 -17.09 9.33 0.48
C SER A 212 -16.98 7.89 -0.04
N VAL A 213 -15.79 7.29 -0.03
CA VAL A 213 -15.55 5.92 -0.52
C VAL A 213 -15.63 4.87 0.59
N ALA A 214 -16.15 5.23 1.77
CA ALA A 214 -16.41 4.27 2.85
C ALA A 214 -17.26 3.11 2.34
N ALA A 215 -16.83 1.87 2.57
CA ALA A 215 -17.50 0.68 2.03
C ALA A 215 -18.98 0.58 2.44
N ALA A 216 -19.35 1.07 3.62
CA ALA A 216 -20.75 1.09 4.08
C ALA A 216 -21.65 2.05 3.27
N LYS A 217 -21.07 3.06 2.62
CA LYS A 217 -21.78 4.07 1.82
C LYS A 217 -21.86 3.69 0.34
N MET A 218 -21.08 2.70 -0.11
CA MET A 218 -21.04 2.30 -1.52
C MET A 218 -22.19 1.34 -1.87
N PRO A 219 -22.87 1.55 -3.01
CA PRO A 219 -23.90 0.64 -3.48
C PRO A 219 -23.27 -0.69 -3.92
N LEU A 220 -24.06 -1.77 -3.82
CA LEU A 220 -23.73 -3.02 -4.47
C LEU A 220 -23.89 -2.87 -5.98
N ASP A 221 -22.99 -3.49 -6.74
CA ASP A 221 -22.97 -3.44 -8.21
C ASP A 221 -24.20 -4.06 -8.89
N PHE A 222 -24.82 -5.04 -8.24
CA PHE A 222 -26.03 -5.73 -8.69
C PHE A 222 -26.99 -5.95 -7.52
N PRO A 223 -28.28 -6.28 -7.78
CA PRO A 223 -29.26 -6.55 -6.73
C PRO A 223 -28.83 -7.64 -5.75
N HIS A 224 -29.31 -7.56 -4.51
CA HIS A 224 -29.26 -8.70 -3.60
C HIS A 224 -30.16 -9.83 -4.12
N HIS A 225 -29.79 -11.09 -3.93
CA HIS A 225 -30.54 -12.22 -4.50
C HIS A 225 -32.01 -12.25 -4.05
N SER A 226 -32.33 -11.74 -2.85
CA SER A 226 -33.71 -11.61 -2.34
C SER A 226 -34.58 -10.62 -3.12
N LYS A 227 -33.99 -9.79 -3.98
CA LYS A 227 -34.70 -8.88 -4.88
C LYS A 227 -34.91 -9.46 -6.28
N ILE A 228 -34.45 -10.69 -6.52
CA ILE A 228 -34.59 -11.37 -7.82
C ILE A 228 -35.80 -12.30 -7.75
N ASP A 229 -36.82 -12.03 -8.57
CA ASP A 229 -37.92 -12.96 -8.80
C ASP A 229 -37.42 -14.14 -9.62
N GLY A 230 -37.40 -15.34 -9.04
CA GLY A 230 -36.94 -16.55 -9.72
C GLY A 230 -37.76 -16.92 -10.97
N LYS A 231 -39.00 -16.45 -11.10
CA LYS A 231 -39.82 -16.66 -12.30
C LYS A 231 -39.55 -15.64 -13.39
N ASN A 232 -39.08 -14.44 -13.04
CA ASN A 232 -38.81 -13.34 -13.97
C ASN A 232 -37.52 -12.60 -13.58
N PRO A 233 -36.34 -13.26 -13.59
CA PRO A 233 -35.12 -12.70 -13.02
C PRO A 233 -34.70 -11.41 -13.72
N GLU A 234 -34.92 -11.29 -15.03
CA GLU A 234 -34.54 -10.13 -15.85
C GLU A 234 -35.08 -8.80 -15.32
N LYS A 235 -36.26 -8.79 -14.69
CA LYS A 235 -36.87 -7.57 -14.13
C LYS A 235 -35.98 -6.89 -13.09
N ALA A 236 -35.19 -7.66 -12.35
CA ALA A 236 -34.27 -7.12 -11.36
C ALA A 236 -33.05 -6.41 -11.98
N PHE A 237 -32.77 -6.64 -13.28
CA PHE A 237 -31.57 -6.16 -13.96
C PHE A 237 -31.84 -5.06 -15.01
N GLN A 238 -33.10 -4.76 -15.32
CA GLN A 238 -33.47 -3.77 -16.36
C GLN A 238 -33.05 -2.33 -16.06
N TYR A 239 -32.77 -1.99 -14.79
CA TYR A 239 -32.40 -0.63 -14.36
C TYR A 239 -30.88 -0.36 -14.34
N LEU A 240 -30.06 -1.32 -14.76
CA LEU A 240 -28.59 -1.26 -14.63
C LEU A 240 -27.87 -0.69 -15.87
N SER A 241 -28.64 -0.13 -16.82
CA SER A 241 -28.16 0.33 -18.13
C SER A 241 -27.84 1.83 -18.21
N LEU A 242 -27.67 2.52 -17.08
CA LEU A 242 -27.29 3.95 -17.04
C LEU A 242 -25.90 4.14 -16.45
#